data_AF-A0A1F2HAT8-F1
#
_entry.id   AF-A0A1F2HAT8-F1
#
_cell.length_a   1.000
_cell.length_b   1.000
_cell.length_c   1.000
_cell.angle_alpha   90.00
_cell.angle_beta   90.00
_cell.angle_gamma   90.00
#
_symmetry.space_group_name_H-M   'P 1'
#
loop_
_entity.id
_entity.type
_entity.pdbx_description
1 polymer ?
#
loop_
_entity_poly.entity_id
_entity_poly.type
_entity_poly.pdbx_seq_one_letter_code
_entity_poly.pdbx_strand_id
1 'polypeptide(L)'
;MKDENLKFVFPENVDKDYAVWMGYTLKDLGKLIVIVLALLILIAIPPYAIWWVITKVFLSLIVLVIVMAIMTIRPIPSRKNIRFTQHIRNVNKFKYRQKLFFIKGKKQ
;
A
#
# COMPACT_ATOMS: atom_id res chain seq x y z
N MET A 1 -20.78 -12.40 42.33
CA MET A 1 -20.26 -11.22 41.61
C MET A 1 -19.98 -11.67 40.19
N LYS A 2 -20.57 -11.02 39.20
CA LYS A 2 -20.45 -11.38 37.79
C LYS A 2 -19.07 -10.87 37.33
N ASP A 3 -18.18 -11.76 36.90
CA ASP A 3 -16.84 -11.40 36.45
C ASP A 3 -16.91 -10.71 35.09
N GLU A 4 -17.29 -9.43 35.08
CA GLU A 4 -17.36 -8.59 33.88
C GLU A 4 -15.96 -8.25 33.32
N ASN A 5 -14.91 -8.62 34.05
CA ASN A 5 -13.50 -8.38 33.74
C ASN A 5 -12.82 -9.47 32.88
N LEU A 6 -13.52 -10.56 32.55
CA LEU A 6 -13.00 -11.60 31.64
C LEU A 6 -13.58 -11.47 30.22
N LYS A 7 -13.87 -10.24 29.78
CA LYS A 7 -14.18 -10.00 28.37
C LYS A 7 -12.88 -10.15 27.59
N PHE A 8 -12.74 -11.29 26.93
CA PHE A 8 -11.68 -11.53 25.95
C PHE A 8 -11.86 -10.52 24.80
N VAL A 9 -11.15 -9.41 24.88
CA VAL A 9 -11.08 -8.42 23.81
C VAL A 9 -10.07 -8.95 22.81
N PHE A 10 -10.55 -9.42 21.66
CA PHE A 10 -9.66 -9.66 20.53
C PHE A 10 -8.95 -8.35 20.22
N PRO A 11 -7.60 -8.31 20.21
CA PRO A 11 -6.88 -7.11 19.82
C PRO A 11 -7.31 -6.75 18.40
N GLU A 12 -7.87 -5.55 18.26
CA GLU A 12 -8.39 -5.07 17.00
C GLU A 12 -7.20 -4.83 16.06
N ASN A 13 -7.01 -5.75 15.11
CA ASN A 13 -5.98 -5.73 14.06
C ASN A 13 -4.53 -5.69 14.59
N VAL A 14 -3.98 -6.86 14.91
CA VAL A 14 -2.52 -7.06 14.97
C VAL A 14 -1.97 -7.05 13.54
N ASP A 15 -1.67 -5.86 13.03
CA ASP A 15 -0.97 -5.73 11.77
C ASP A 15 0.49 -6.14 11.91
N LYS A 16 0.92 -7.08 11.07
CA LYS A 16 2.32 -7.55 11.03
C LYS A 16 3.30 -6.49 10.53
N ASP A 17 2.81 -5.41 9.95
CA ASP A 17 3.63 -4.39 9.35
C ASP A 17 3.95 -3.29 10.38
N TYR A 18 5.20 -3.22 10.80
CA TYR A 18 5.71 -2.20 11.72
C TYR A 18 5.51 -0.81 11.11
N ALA A 19 4.61 -0.02 11.72
CA ALA A 19 4.46 1.40 11.41
C ALA A 19 5.68 2.14 11.97
N VAL A 20 6.50 2.70 11.08
CA VAL A 20 7.75 3.38 11.45
C VAL A 20 7.50 4.88 11.58
N TRP A 21 6.77 5.48 10.64
CA TRP A 21 6.55 6.93 10.61
C TRP A 21 5.30 7.33 9.82
N MET A 22 4.43 8.20 10.36
CA MET A 22 3.29 8.83 9.66
C MET A 22 2.39 7.87 8.84
N GLY A 23 2.25 6.61 9.28
CA GLY A 23 1.46 5.59 8.58
C GLY A 23 2.22 4.79 7.50
N TYR A 24 3.51 5.08 7.27
CA TYR A 24 4.41 4.27 6.46
C TYR A 24 4.94 3.08 7.24
N THR A 25 5.03 1.94 6.56
CA THR A 25 5.67 0.73 7.09
C THR A 25 7.12 0.67 6.65
N LEU A 26 7.93 -0.16 7.32
CA LEU A 26 9.33 -0.36 6.92
C LEU A 26 9.46 -0.78 5.45
N LYS A 27 8.54 -1.64 4.97
CA LYS A 27 8.49 -2.07 3.56
C LYS A 27 8.18 -0.91 2.61
N ASP A 28 7.39 0.06 3.06
CA ASP A 28 7.06 1.24 2.26
C ASP A 28 8.26 2.17 2.13
N LEU A 29 9.02 2.36 3.20
CA LEU A 29 10.27 3.13 3.16
C LEU A 29 11.27 2.50 2.18
N GLY A 30 11.42 1.17 2.23
CA GLY A 30 12.26 0.44 1.25
C GLY A 30 11.82 0.68 -0.19
N LYS A 31 10.51 0.67 -0.49
CA LYS A 31 9.98 0.97 -1.83
C LYS A 31 10.22 2.42 -2.23
N LEU A 32 10.02 3.37 -1.31
CA LEU A 32 10.25 4.80 -1.58
C LEU A 32 11.71 5.05 -1.96
N ILE A 33 12.67 4.42 -1.27
CA ILE A 33 14.09 4.52 -1.61
C ILE A 33 14.34 4.07 -3.05
N VAL A 34 13.81 2.91 -3.45
CA VAL A 34 13.97 2.39 -4.82
C VAL A 34 13.36 3.34 -5.85
N ILE A 35 12.18 3.91 -5.57
CA ILE A 35 11.50 4.85 -6.46
C ILE A 35 12.30 6.14 -6.60
N VAL A 36 12.78 6.72 -5.48
CA VAL A 36 13.62 7.92 -5.50
C VAL A 36 14.91 7.67 -6.30
N LEU A 37 15.57 6.53 -6.11
CA LEU A 37 16.75 6.16 -6.89
C LEU A 37 16.42 6.07 -8.40
N ALA A 38 15.30 5.47 -8.77
CA ALA A 38 14.86 5.40 -10.16
C ALA A 38 14.59 6.79 -10.77
N LEU A 39 13.99 7.71 -10.00
CA LEU A 39 13.76 9.08 -10.44
C LEU A 39 15.07 9.88 -10.59
N LEU A 40 16.05 9.64 -9.72
CA LEU A 40 17.38 10.24 -9.86
C LEU A 40 18.09 9.75 -11.12
N ILE A 41 18.00 8.46 -11.43
CA ILE A 41 18.52 7.89 -12.68
C ILE A 41 17.85 8.55 -13.88
N LEU A 42 16.53 8.76 -13.86
CA LEU A 42 15.79 9.44 -14.93
C LEU A 42 16.33 10.85 -15.20
N ILE A 43 16.67 11.60 -14.15
CA ILE A 43 17.24 12.96 -14.27
C ILE A 43 18.68 12.89 -14.80
N ALA A 44 19.43 11.86 -14.41
CA ALA A 44 20.82 11.64 -14.84
C ALA A 44 20.95 11.22 -16.30
N ILE A 45 19.88 10.81 -16.98
CA ILE A 45 19.89 10.46 -18.41
C ILE A 45 19.90 11.76 -19.25
N PRO A 46 20.82 11.92 -20.23
CA PRO A 46 20.83 13.08 -21.13
C PRO A 46 19.53 13.16 -21.97
N PRO A 47 19.12 14.34 -22.47
CA PRO A 47 19.86 15.60 -22.53
C PRO A 47 19.81 16.42 -21.23
N TYR A 48 20.88 17.20 -20.98
CA TYR A 48 21.09 18.04 -19.79
C TYR A 48 20.82 19.54 -20.02
N ALA A 49 20.20 19.91 -21.14
CA ALA A 49 19.82 21.32 -21.33
C ALA A 49 18.86 21.73 -20.21
N ILE A 50 18.99 22.96 -19.72
CA ILE A 50 18.30 23.46 -18.52
C ILE A 50 16.79 23.19 -18.58
N TRP A 51 16.14 23.46 -19.72
CA TRP A 51 14.71 23.20 -19.92
C TRP A 51 14.32 21.71 -19.78
N TRP A 52 15.15 20.80 -20.31
CA TRP A 52 14.93 19.36 -20.19
C TRP A 52 15.12 18.86 -18.76
N VAL A 53 16.10 19.41 -18.03
CA VAL A 53 16.31 19.04 -16.62
C VAL A 53 15.14 19.52 -15.77
N ILE A 54 14.68 20.77 -15.95
CA ILE A 54 13.53 21.32 -15.21
C ILE A 54 12.28 20.46 -15.42
N THR A 55 11.97 20.09 -16.67
CA THR A 55 10.80 19.26 -16.97
C THR A 55 10.91 17.86 -16.35
N LYS A 56 12.08 17.21 -16.39
CA LYS A 56 12.31 15.91 -15.73
C LYS A 56 12.15 16.01 -14.22
N VAL A 57 12.71 17.04 -13.58
CA VAL A 57 12.58 17.27 -12.14
C VAL A 57 11.12 17.49 -11.77
N PHE A 58 10.41 18.35 -12.50
CA PHE A 58 9.00 18.61 -12.24
C PHE A 58 8.14 17.35 -12.38
N LEU A 59 8.37 16.57 -13.44
CA LEU A 59 7.69 15.29 -13.65
C LEU A 59 8.01 14.29 -12.53
N SER A 60 9.27 14.22 -12.09
CA SER A 60 9.69 13.33 -11.00
C SER A 60 9.00 13.68 -9.68
N LEU A 61 8.80 14.97 -9.38
CA LEU A 61 8.09 15.43 -8.20
C LEU A 61 6.61 15.04 -8.25
N ILE A 62 5.95 15.21 -9.39
CA ILE A 62 4.56 14.77 -9.58
C ILE A 62 4.43 13.27 -9.32
N VAL A 63 5.31 12.45 -9.92
CA VAL A 63 5.31 11.01 -9.72
C VAL A 63 5.52 10.66 -8.25
N LEU A 64 6.46 11.31 -7.57
CA LEU A 64 6.73 11.08 -6.15
C LEU A 64 5.51 11.38 -5.27
N VAL A 65 4.83 12.51 -5.52
CA VAL A 65 3.61 12.88 -4.79
C VAL A 65 2.49 11.88 -5.00
N ILE A 66 2.27 11.44 -6.24
CA ILE A 66 1.24 10.43 -6.58
C ILE A 66 1.53 9.11 -5.87
N VAL A 67 2.79 8.66 -5.89
CA VAL A 67 3.22 7.42 -5.19
C VAL A 67 2.93 7.53 -3.70
N MET A 68 3.35 8.61 -3.06
CA MET A 68 3.11 8.83 -1.62
C MET A 68 1.62 8.87 -1.28
N ALA A 69 0.81 9.52 -2.12
CA ALA A 69 -0.64 9.54 -1.96
C ALA A 69 -1.24 8.13 -2.02
N ILE A 70 -0.90 7.34 -3.04
CA ILE A 70 -1.39 5.96 -3.19
C ILE A 70 -0.99 5.08 -2.00
N MET A 71 0.21 5.27 -1.46
CA MET A 71 0.70 4.50 -0.30
C MET A 71 -0.02 4.86 1.00
N THR A 72 -0.52 6.08 1.11
CA THR A 72 -1.19 6.60 2.31
C THR A 72 -2.71 6.43 2.27
N ILE A 73 -3.32 6.42 1.08
CA ILE A 73 -4.78 6.31 0.92
C ILE A 73 -5.31 4.99 1.50
N ARG A 74 -6.37 5.14 2.29
CA ARG A 74 -7.17 4.06 2.85
C ARG A 74 -8.57 4.16 2.24
N PRO A 75 -8.93 3.31 1.25
CA PRO A 75 -10.18 3.46 0.50
C PRO A 75 -11.44 3.14 1.31
N ILE A 76 -11.30 2.43 2.44
CA ILE A 76 -12.41 2.02 3.29
C ILE A 76 -12.26 2.70 4.65
N PRO A 77 -13.05 3.76 4.95
CA PRO A 77 -12.94 4.51 6.20
C PRO A 77 -13.16 3.66 7.46
N SER A 78 -14.05 2.67 7.37
CA SER A 78 -14.36 1.74 8.47
C SER A 78 -13.25 0.72 8.75
N ARG A 79 -12.26 0.59 7.86
CA ARG A 79 -11.16 -0.39 7.97
C ARG A 79 -9.81 0.28 7.74
N LYS A 80 -9.30 0.92 8.79
CA LYS A 80 -8.01 1.66 8.79
C LYS A 80 -6.79 0.80 8.45
N ASN A 81 -6.87 -0.51 8.60
CA ASN A 81 -5.82 -1.47 8.22
C ASN A 81 -5.71 -1.62 6.68
N ILE A 82 -6.83 -1.60 5.96
CA ILE A 82 -6.83 -1.93 4.53
C ILE A 82 -6.29 -0.77 3.71
N ARG A 83 -5.09 -0.96 3.16
CA ARG A 83 -4.46 -0.01 2.23
C ARG A 83 -5.05 -0.13 0.83
N PHE A 84 -4.94 0.94 0.04
CA PHE A 84 -5.39 0.94 -1.36
C PHE A 84 -4.80 -0.21 -2.19
N THR A 85 -3.50 -0.46 -2.07
CA THR A 85 -2.81 -1.55 -2.79
C THR A 85 -3.35 -2.93 -2.44
N GLN A 86 -3.65 -3.19 -1.17
CA GLN A 86 -4.26 -4.43 -0.73
C GLN A 86 -5.71 -4.55 -1.20
N HIS A 87 -6.47 -3.46 -1.15
CA HIS A 87 -7.85 -3.42 -1.62
C HIS A 87 -7.95 -3.84 -3.10
N ILE A 88 -7.15 -3.21 -3.98
CA ILE A 88 -7.11 -3.57 -5.40
C ILE A 88 -6.68 -5.03 -5.61
N ARG A 89 -5.67 -5.50 -4.85
CA ARG A 89 -5.24 -6.90 -4.92
C ARG A 89 -6.37 -7.86 -4.53
N ASN A 90 -7.15 -7.52 -3.52
CA ASN A 90 -8.27 -8.34 -3.06
C ASN A 90 -9.43 -8.34 -4.06
N VAL A 91 -9.76 -7.18 -4.63
CA VAL A 91 -10.75 -7.06 -5.71
C VAL A 91 -10.34 -7.89 -6.94
N ASN A 92 -9.09 -7.77 -7.37
CA ASN A 92 -8.56 -8.56 -8.48
C ASN A 92 -8.62 -10.06 -8.17
N LYS A 93 -8.13 -10.48 -6.99
CA LYS A 93 -8.23 -11.88 -6.55
C LYS A 93 -9.66 -12.38 -6.53
N PHE A 94 -10.61 -11.55 -6.09
CA PHE A 94 -12.02 -11.91 -6.05
C PHE A 94 -12.60 -12.10 -7.45
N LYS A 95 -12.31 -11.18 -8.39
CA LYS A 95 -12.70 -11.29 -9.80
C LYS A 95 -12.21 -12.60 -10.43
N TYR A 96 -10.97 -12.99 -10.16
CA TYR A 96 -10.39 -14.23 -10.69
C TYR A 96 -10.79 -15.51 -9.91
N ARG A 97 -11.45 -15.39 -8.75
CA ARG A 97 -11.88 -16.54 -7.93
C ARG A 97 -13.33 -16.98 -8.18
N GLN A 98 -14.00 -16.43 -9.19
CA GLN A 98 -15.40 -16.77 -9.46
C GLN A 98 -15.58 -18.29 -9.63
N LYS A 99 -16.38 -18.85 -8.69
CA LYS A 99 -16.95 -20.22 -8.63
C LYS A 99 -16.27 -21.31 -7.78
N LEU A 100 -15.21 -21.04 -7.02
CA LEU A 100 -14.69 -22.06 -6.08
C LEU A 100 -15.62 -22.34 -4.88
N PHE A 101 -16.49 -21.38 -4.51
CA PHE A 101 -17.46 -21.57 -3.42
C PHE A 101 -18.60 -22.55 -3.77
N PHE A 102 -18.75 -22.95 -5.04
CA PHE A 102 -19.74 -23.93 -5.49
C PHE A 102 -19.17 -25.34 -5.69
N ILE A 103 -17.89 -25.58 -5.37
CA ILE A 103 -17.39 -26.95 -5.26
C ILE A 103 -17.97 -27.53 -3.96
N LYS A 104 -19.15 -28.14 -4.08
CA LYS A 104 -19.79 -28.98 -3.07
C LYS A 104 -18.70 -29.87 -2.45
N GLY A 105 -18.45 -29.72 -1.16
CA GLY A 105 -17.45 -30.52 -0.45
C GLY A 105 -17.68 -31.99 -0.76
N LYS A 106 -16.66 -32.67 -1.28
CA LYS A 106 -16.69 -34.13 -1.45
C LYS A 106 -16.92 -34.70 -0.05
N LYS A 107 -18.09 -35.33 0.18
CA LYS A 107 -18.38 -36.04 1.43
C LYS A 107 -17.21 -36.99 1.67
N GLN A 108 -16.50 -36.78 2.78
CA GLN A 108 -15.61 -37.80 3.35
C GLN A 108 -16.48 -38.90 3.95
#